data_AF-A0A2G6GQA3-F1
#
_entry.id   AF-A0A2G6GQA3-F1
#
_cell.length_a   1.000
_cell.length_b   1.000
_cell.length_c   1.000
_cell.angle_alpha   90.00
_cell.angle_beta   90.00
_cell.angle_gamma   90.00
#
_symmetry.space_group_name_H-M   'P 1'
#
loop_
_entity.id
_entity.type
_entity.pdbx_description
1 polymer ?
#
loop_
_entity_poly.entity_id
_entity_poly.type
_entity_poly.pdbx_seq_one_letter_code
_entity_poly.pdbx_strand_id
1 'polypeptide(L)'
;MPIHLPSSIVQQMNTWGKAGTPFLFIIDFECQKPLLFPLHAVPPTIRFALPMLASKPHKQQILPQDITFSTQPLSLSEYQAAFDMVQYHLQHGDTYLLNLTMPTPINTN
;
A
#
# COMPACT_ATOMS: atom_id res chain seq x y z
N MET A 1 2.03 22.72 3.43
CA MET A 1 3.37 22.21 3.81
C MET A 1 3.38 20.74 3.42
N PRO A 2 4.35 20.23 2.65
CA PRO A 2 4.33 18.81 2.30
C PRO A 2 4.53 17.97 3.57
N ILE A 3 3.62 17.04 3.79
CA ILE A 3 3.64 16.12 4.93
C ILE A 3 4.78 15.12 4.67
N HIS A 4 5.81 15.12 5.52
CA HIS A 4 6.99 14.28 5.35
C HIS A 4 7.24 13.45 6.59
N LEU A 5 7.44 12.15 6.40
CA LEU A 5 7.98 11.27 7.43
C LEU A 5 9.41 11.70 7.80
N PRO A 6 9.80 11.59 9.08
CA PRO A 6 11.18 11.81 9.50
C PRO A 6 12.16 10.94 8.71
N SER A 7 13.25 11.51 8.21
CA SER A 7 14.23 10.80 7.38
C SER A 7 14.85 9.59 8.10
N SER A 8 14.98 9.64 9.42
CA SER A 8 15.46 8.52 10.25
C SER A 8 14.54 7.31 10.18
N ILE A 9 13.23 7.51 10.17
CA ILE A 9 12.23 6.45 10.07
C ILE A 9 12.27 5.81 8.70
N VAL A 10 12.32 6.63 7.63
CA VAL A 10 12.47 6.17 6.25
C VAL A 10 13.73 5.33 6.09
N GLN A 11 14.86 5.81 6.64
CA GLN A 11 16.13 5.09 6.59
C GLN A 11 16.06 3.76 7.34
N GLN A 12 15.45 3.72 8.52
CA GLN A 12 15.31 2.50 9.32
C GLN A 12 14.45 1.45 8.61
N MET A 13 13.32 1.86 8.03
CA MET A 13 12.46 0.98 7.23
C MET A 13 13.23 0.41 6.02
N ASN A 14 14.00 1.25 5.32
CA ASN A 14 14.83 0.80 4.20
C ASN A 14 15.92 -0.18 4.64
N THR A 15 16.56 0.06 5.79
CA THR A 15 17.57 -0.84 6.35
C THR A 15 16.97 -2.21 6.67
N TRP A 16 15.84 -2.26 7.36
CA TRP A 16 15.19 -3.53 7.69
C TRP A 16 14.61 -4.24 6.46
N GLY A 17 14.03 -3.48 5.52
CA GLY A 17 13.56 -4.01 4.24
C GLY A 17 14.69 -4.65 3.43
N LYS A 18 15.84 -3.96 3.32
CA LYS A 18 17.04 -4.49 2.64
C LYS A 18 17.59 -5.75 3.33
N ALA A 19 17.45 -5.85 4.66
CA ALA A 19 17.87 -7.01 5.44
C ALA A 19 16.83 -8.15 5.47
N GLY A 20 15.67 -8.00 4.83
CA GLY A 20 14.58 -8.99 4.89
C GLY A 20 14.01 -9.19 6.30
N THR A 21 14.22 -8.22 7.20
CA THR A 21 13.72 -8.28 8.57
C THR A 21 12.25 -7.86 8.57
N PRO A 22 11.31 -8.69 9.04
CA PRO A 22 9.92 -8.30 9.11
C PRO A 22 9.68 -7.30 10.26
N PHE A 23 8.91 -6.25 9.99
CA PHE A 23 8.62 -5.19 10.95
C PHE A 23 7.20 -4.63 10.78
N LEU A 24 6.69 -4.04 11.85
CA LEU A 24 5.45 -3.27 11.88
C LEU A 24 5.77 -1.78 11.85
N PHE A 25 5.06 -1.02 11.02
CA PHE A 25 5.06 0.45 11.03
C PHE A 25 3.64 0.96 11.26
N ILE A 26 3.49 2.03 12.04
CA ILE A 26 2.24 2.74 12.28
C ILE A 26 2.52 4.22 12.04
N ILE A 27 1.80 4.84 11.11
CA ILE A 27 2.02 6.22 10.70
C ILE A 27 0.68 6.94 10.81
N ASP A 28 0.66 8.06 11.53
CA ASP A 28 -0.50 8.94 11.60
C ASP A 28 -0.66 9.77 10.31
N PHE A 29 -1.85 10.31 10.08
CA PHE A 29 -2.17 11.07 8.87
C PHE A 29 -1.22 12.26 8.63
N GLU A 30 -0.76 12.92 9.69
CA GLU A 30 0.15 14.06 9.60
C GLU A 30 1.63 13.63 9.55
N CYS A 31 1.92 12.33 9.57
CA CYS A 31 3.26 11.73 9.59
C CYS A 31 4.16 12.22 10.74
N GLN A 32 3.60 12.66 11.86
CA GLN A 32 4.37 13.28 12.96
C GLN A 32 4.84 12.28 14.01
N LYS A 33 4.12 11.18 14.20
CA LYS A 33 4.33 10.20 15.28
C LYS A 33 4.44 8.78 14.73
N PRO A 34 5.39 8.52 13.81
CA PRO A 34 5.61 7.17 13.30
C PRO A 34 6.13 6.25 14.41
N LEU A 35 5.55 5.06 14.51
CA LEU A 35 6.02 3.98 15.36
C LEU A 35 6.57 2.86 14.48
N LEU A 36 7.69 2.28 14.89
CA LEU A 36 8.39 1.29 14.11
C LEU A 36 8.94 0.20 15.05
N PHE A 37 8.54 -1.06 14.83
CA PHE A 37 8.91 -2.19 15.68
C PHE A 37 9.32 -3.38 14.82
N PRO A 38 10.44 -4.07 15.10
CA PRO A 38 10.63 -5.40 14.53
C PRO A 38 9.56 -6.34 15.10
N LEU A 39 9.11 -7.34 14.32
CA LEU A 39 7.94 -8.14 14.72
C LEU A 39 8.07 -8.81 16.10
N HIS A 40 9.29 -9.22 16.48
CA HIS A 40 9.54 -9.86 17.78
C HIS A 40 9.47 -8.90 18.98
N ALA A 41 9.48 -7.59 18.75
CA ALA A 41 9.46 -6.56 19.78
C ALA A 41 8.20 -5.66 19.71
N VAL A 42 7.16 -6.11 19.00
CA VAL A 42 5.87 -5.40 19.00
C VAL A 42 5.28 -5.45 20.42
N PRO A 43 4.91 -4.30 21.01
CA PRO A 43 4.28 -4.28 22.32
C PRO A 43 3.00 -5.12 22.37
N PRO A 44 2.73 -5.83 23.48
CA PRO A 44 1.54 -6.68 23.61
C PRO A 44 0.22 -5.91 23.56
N THR A 45 0.25 -4.59 23.74
CA THR A 45 -0.90 -3.69 23.58
C THR A 45 -1.29 -3.46 22.12
N ILE A 46 -0.39 -3.73 21.17
CA ILE A 46 -0.65 -3.60 19.74
C ILE A 46 -1.02 -4.98 19.20
N ARG A 47 -2.27 -5.13 18.80
CA ARG A 47 -2.81 -6.38 18.24
C ARG A 47 -3.24 -6.15 16.81
N PHE A 48 -2.76 -6.98 15.90
CA PHE A 48 -3.17 -6.98 14.51
C PHE A 48 -3.26 -8.43 14.03
N ALA A 49 -4.23 -8.69 13.14
CA ALA A 49 -4.35 -9.95 12.44
C ALA A 49 -4.37 -9.62 10.95
N LEU A 50 -3.32 -10.03 10.24
CA LEU A 50 -3.39 -10.06 8.80
C LEU A 50 -4.15 -11.33 8.43
N PRO A 51 -5.06 -11.30 7.44
CA PRO A 51 -5.53 -12.53 6.83
C PRO A 51 -4.28 -13.29 6.43
N MET A 52 -4.02 -14.40 7.13
CA MET A 52 -2.89 -15.23 6.80
C MET A 52 -2.98 -15.46 5.29
N LEU A 53 -1.91 -15.14 4.56
CA LEU A 53 -1.59 -15.92 3.38
C LEU A 53 -1.47 -17.34 3.94
N ALA A 54 -2.60 -18.05 3.98
CA ALA A 54 -2.57 -19.47 4.07
C ALA A 54 -1.66 -19.83 2.90
N SER A 55 -0.44 -20.24 3.23
CA SER A 55 0.35 -21.10 2.38
C SER A 55 -0.49 -22.36 2.22
N LYS A 56 -1.60 -22.25 1.47
CA LYS A 56 -2.15 -23.39 0.77
C LYS A 56 -0.94 -23.93 0.07
N PRO A 57 -0.57 -25.21 0.27
CA PRO A 57 0.48 -25.81 -0.54
C PRO A 57 0.05 -25.56 -1.98
N HIS A 58 0.69 -24.57 -2.60
CA HIS A 58 0.41 -24.25 -3.97
C HIS A 58 0.97 -25.47 -4.67
N LYS A 59 0.07 -26.34 -5.17
CA LYS A 59 0.50 -27.35 -6.14
C LYS A 59 1.31 -26.56 -7.14
N GLN A 60 2.59 -26.87 -7.29
CA GLN A 60 3.44 -26.22 -8.27
C GLN A 60 2.79 -26.49 -9.62
N GLN A 61 1.99 -25.53 -10.09
CA GLN A 61 1.48 -25.55 -11.44
C GLN A 61 2.67 -25.19 -12.31
N ILE A 62 2.96 -26.05 -13.27
CA ILE A 62 3.95 -25.77 -14.30
C ILE A 62 3.38 -24.58 -15.07
N LEU A 63 3.98 -23.41 -14.86
CA LEU A 63 3.64 -22.21 -15.62
C LEU A 63 4.11 -22.40 -17.07
N PRO A 64 3.43 -21.79 -18.05
CA PRO A 64 3.96 -21.67 -19.39
C PRO A 64 5.38 -21.07 -19.34
N GLN A 65 6.24 -21.48 -20.27
CA GLN A 65 7.61 -20.96 -20.34
C GLN A 65 7.62 -19.44 -20.61
N ASP A 66 6.62 -18.97 -21.38
CA ASP A 66 6.41 -17.56 -21.68
C ASP A 66 5.08 -17.10 -21.06
N ILE A 67 5.16 -16.33 -19.97
CA ILE A 67 4.02 -15.66 -19.36
C ILE A 67 3.93 -14.26 -19.96
N THR A 68 2.75 -13.90 -20.48
CA THR A 68 2.51 -12.59 -21.06
C THR A 68 1.44 -11.84 -20.29
N PHE A 69 1.65 -10.54 -20.10
CA PHE A 69 0.65 -9.65 -19.53
C PHE A 69 0.46 -8.46 -20.45
N SER A 70 -0.79 -8.14 -20.76
CA SER A 70 -1.18 -6.92 -21.47
C SER A 70 -2.18 -6.16 -20.62
N THR A 71 -1.91 -4.89 -20.37
CA THR A 71 -2.78 -4.04 -19.54
C THR A 71 -3.48 -3.01 -20.40
N GLN A 72 -4.73 -2.71 -20.05
CA GLN A 72 -5.52 -1.65 -20.67
C GLN A 72 -5.89 -0.63 -19.60
N PRO A 73 -4.93 0.19 -19.12
CA PRO A 73 -5.23 1.19 -18.11
C PRO A 73 -6.23 2.20 -18.65
N LEU A 74 -7.06 2.73 -17.76
CA LEU A 74 -7.91 3.86 -18.07
C LEU A 74 -7.06 5.08 -18.45
N SER A 75 -7.58 5.93 -19.33
CA SER A 75 -6.85 7.12 -19.77
C SER A 75 -6.65 8.11 -18.62
N LEU A 76 -5.61 8.94 -18.71
CA LEU A 76 -5.35 9.99 -17.74
C LEU A 76 -6.56 10.94 -17.60
N SER A 77 -7.23 11.27 -18.71
CA SER A 77 -8.39 12.17 -18.71
C SER A 77 -9.58 11.59 -17.94
N GLU A 78 -9.84 10.29 -18.07
CA GLU A 78 -10.92 9.64 -17.33
C GLU A 78 -10.57 9.54 -15.82
N TYR A 79 -9.30 9.29 -15.48
CA TYR A 79 -8.85 9.36 -14.08
C TYR A 79 -9.03 10.77 -13.51
N GLN A 80 -8.60 11.77 -14.28
CA GLN A 80 -8.62 13.17 -13.87
C GLN A 80 -10.04 13.64 -13.56
N ALA A 81 -11.03 13.26 -14.36
CA ALA A 81 -12.43 13.61 -14.11
C ALA A 81 -12.92 13.11 -12.72
N ALA A 82 -12.60 11.87 -12.37
CA ALA A 82 -12.95 11.32 -11.06
C ALA A 82 -12.12 11.96 -9.92
N PHE A 83 -10.85 12.24 -10.17
CA PHE A 83 -9.97 12.91 -9.22
C PHE A 83 -10.43 14.34 -8.90
N ASP A 84 -10.81 15.12 -9.91
CA ASP A 84 -11.26 16.50 -9.74
C ASP A 84 -12.56 16.57 -8.92
N MET A 85 -13.49 15.65 -9.19
CA MET A 85 -14.72 15.50 -8.39
C MET A 85 -14.40 15.19 -6.92
N VAL A 86 -13.46 14.27 -6.68
CA VAL A 86 -12.98 13.94 -5.34
C VAL A 86 -12.37 15.16 -4.65
N GLN A 87 -11.49 15.89 -5.33
CA GLN A 87 -10.85 17.09 -4.77
C GLN A 87 -11.88 18.16 -4.42
N TYR A 88 -12.88 18.38 -5.28
CA TYR A 88 -13.97 19.31 -5.01
C TYR A 88 -14.68 18.99 -3.68
N HIS A 89 -15.12 17.74 -3.49
CA HIS A 89 -15.84 17.33 -2.29
C HIS A 89 -14.96 17.32 -1.02
N LEU A 90 -13.66 16.98 -1.15
CA LEU A 90 -12.71 17.10 -0.04
C LEU A 90 -12.52 18.56 0.39
N GLN A 91 -12.39 19.49 -0.55
CA GLN A 91 -12.22 20.92 -0.27
C GLN A 91 -13.50 21.56 0.27
N HIS A 92 -14.66 21.08 -0.17
CA HIS A 92 -15.96 21.53 0.34
C HIS A 92 -16.25 20.99 1.77
N GLY A 93 -15.47 20.01 2.24
CA GLY A 93 -15.61 19.43 3.57
C GLY A 93 -16.67 18.34 3.67
N ASP A 94 -17.09 17.76 2.54
CA ASP A 94 -18.13 16.72 2.52
C ASP A 94 -17.62 15.39 3.11
N THR A 95 -16.31 15.17 3.08
CA THR A 95 -15.61 14.07 3.77
C THR A 95 -14.18 14.48 4.10
N TYR A 96 -13.59 13.84 5.12
CA TYR A 96 -12.18 14.03 5.50
C TYR A 96 -11.22 13.07 4.77
N LEU A 97 -11.71 11.90 4.34
CA LEU A 97 -10.89 10.88 3.70
C LEU A 97 -11.72 10.05 2.72
N LEU A 98 -11.16 9.83 1.53
CA LEU A 98 -11.67 8.86 0.57
C LEU A 98 -10.51 8.23 -0.21
N ASN A 99 -10.70 6.97 -0.58
CA ASN A 99 -9.80 6.26 -1.48
C ASN A 99 -10.42 6.19 -2.88
N LEU A 100 -9.77 6.82 -3.86
CA LEU A 100 -10.14 6.71 -5.27
C LEU A 100 -9.32 5.59 -5.93
N THR A 101 -10.00 4.57 -6.45
CA THR A 101 -9.37 3.46 -7.18
C THR A 101 -10.05 3.26 -8.53
N MET A 102 -9.29 2.84 -9.54
CA MET A 102 -9.79 2.49 -10.86
C MET A 102 -9.27 1.11 -11.26
N PRO A 103 -10.14 0.19 -11.73
CA PRO A 103 -9.70 -1.10 -12.22
C PRO A 103 -8.90 -0.96 -13.51
N THR A 104 -7.84 -1.76 -13.66
CA THR A 104 -7.10 -1.90 -14.92
C THR A 104 -7.24 -3.36 -15.38
N PRO A 105 -7.93 -3.62 -16.49
CA PRO A 105 -7.96 -4.93 -17.11
C PRO A 105 -6.55 -5.45 -17.42
N ILE A 106 -6.32 -6.72 -17.10
CA ILE A 106 -5.09 -7.45 -17.42
C ILE A 106 -5.49 -8.68 -18.24
N ASN A 107 -4.94 -8.79 -19.45
CA ASN A 107 -5.03 -9.97 -20.29
C ASN A 107 -3.74 -10.80 -20.14
N THR A 108 -3.90 -12.13 -20.09
CA THR A 108 -2.80 -13.12 -19.98
C THR A 108 -3.09 -14.31 -20.90
N ASN A 109 -2.04 -15.06 -21.27
CA ASN A 109 -2.13 -16.33 -22.00
C ASN A 109 -2.56 -17.52 -21.12
#